data_AF-A0A3C0A7H7-F1
#
_entry.id   AF-A0A3C0A7H7-F1
#
_cell.length_a   1.000
_cell.length_b   1.000
_cell.length_c   1.000
_cell.angle_alpha   90.00
_cell.angle_beta   90.00
_cell.angle_gamma   90.00
#
_symmetry.space_group_name_H-M   'P 1'
#
loop_
_entity.id
_entity.type
_entity.pdbx_description
1 polymer ?
#
loop_
_entity_poly.entity_id
_entity_poly.type
_entity_poly.pdbx_seq_one_letter_code
_entity_poly.pdbx_strand_id
1 'polypeptide(L)'
;REETQQPQPKNATREKEHKYDLIEKFINEKPKIKTLKNNTQQQNTPQEDSKPSNSLMTETLAKVYLQQKNYKKAIQAYKILILKNPEKSGFFADQIRAVEKLINTQES
;
A
#
# COMPACT_ATOMS: atom_id res chain seq x y z
N ARG A 1 -25.63 -14.11 -45.73
CA ARG A 1 -24.70 -14.45 -44.63
C ARG A 1 -24.20 -13.14 -44.09
N GLU A 2 -24.77 -12.69 -42.98
CA GLU A 2 -24.31 -11.48 -42.29
C GLU A 2 -23.05 -11.82 -41.49
N GLU A 3 -21.94 -11.14 -41.79
CA GLU A 3 -20.73 -11.17 -40.96
C GLU A 3 -20.88 -10.15 -39.84
N THR A 4 -21.21 -10.63 -38.64
CA THR A 4 -21.16 -9.84 -37.40
C THR A 4 -19.72 -9.48 -37.05
N GLN A 5 -19.35 -8.22 -37.25
CA GLN A 5 -18.10 -7.63 -36.76
C GLN A 5 -18.25 -7.31 -35.26
N GLN A 6 -17.52 -8.03 -34.41
CA GLN A 6 -17.42 -7.73 -32.97
C GLN A 6 -16.52 -6.49 -32.72
N PRO A 7 -16.91 -5.51 -31.89
CA PRO A 7 -16.02 -4.42 -31.48
C PRO A 7 -15.10 -4.87 -30.34
N GLN A 8 -13.79 -4.97 -30.62
CA GLN A 8 -12.76 -5.21 -29.60
C GLN A 8 -12.51 -3.96 -28.72
N PRO A 9 -12.25 -4.11 -27.39
CA PRO A 9 -12.07 -3.01 -26.44
C PRO A 9 -10.63 -2.46 -26.49
N LYS A 10 -10.37 -1.56 -27.43
CA LYS A 10 -9.05 -0.97 -27.73
C LYS A 10 -8.58 0.13 -26.75
N ASN A 11 -9.40 0.52 -25.77
CA ASN A 11 -9.11 1.67 -24.91
C ASN A 11 -8.49 1.32 -23.54
N ALA A 12 -8.71 0.11 -23.01
CA ALA A 12 -8.19 -0.26 -21.69
C ALA A 12 -6.67 -0.57 -21.68
N THR A 13 -6.10 -0.91 -22.84
CA THR A 13 -4.68 -1.27 -22.99
C THR A 13 -3.78 -0.03 -22.99
N ARG A 14 -4.21 1.04 -23.68
CA ARG A 14 -3.44 2.28 -23.82
C ARG A 14 -3.20 2.97 -22.48
N GLU A 15 -4.20 3.03 -21.60
CA GLU A 15 -4.03 3.64 -20.28
C GLU A 15 -3.06 2.87 -19.37
N LYS A 16 -2.98 1.55 -19.52
CA LYS A 16 -2.03 0.73 -18.76
C LYS A 16 -0.61 0.97 -19.28
N GLU A 17 -0.42 0.98 -20.60
CA GLU A 17 0.87 1.28 -21.23
C GLU A 17 1.40 2.66 -20.80
N HIS A 18 0.56 3.69 -20.84
CA HIS A 18 0.94 5.03 -20.36
C HIS A 18 1.34 5.08 -18.88
N LYS A 19 0.71 4.28 -18.02
CA LYS A 19 1.08 4.20 -16.59
C LYS A 19 2.42 3.48 -16.41
N TYR A 20 2.68 2.43 -17.17
CA TYR A 20 3.97 1.73 -17.14
C TYR A 20 5.11 2.64 -17.63
N ASP A 21 4.89 3.42 -18.70
CA ASP A 21 5.89 4.36 -19.21
C ASP A 21 6.27 5.44 -18.19
N LEU A 22 5.31 5.93 -17.40
CA LEU A 22 5.57 6.91 -16.34
C LEU A 22 6.39 6.30 -15.20
N ILE A 23 6.13 5.04 -14.86
CA ILE A 23 6.89 4.32 -13.83
C ILE A 23 8.33 4.08 -14.29
N GLU A 24 8.53 3.64 -15.53
CA GLU A 24 9.86 3.44 -16.12
C GLU A 24 10.66 4.74 -16.18
N LYS A 25 10.03 5.84 -16.59
CA LYS A 25 10.66 7.17 -16.56
C LYS A 25 11.08 7.57 -15.14
N PHE A 26 10.23 7.34 -14.15
CA PHE A 26 10.53 7.67 -12.76
C PHE A 26 11.71 6.86 -12.19
N ILE A 27 11.79 5.55 -12.50
CA ILE A 27 12.90 4.70 -12.07
C ILE A 27 14.22 5.15 -12.71
N ASN A 28 14.18 5.54 -13.99
CA ASN A 28 15.35 5.99 -14.74
C ASN A 28 15.83 7.39 -14.33
N GLU A 29 14.91 8.31 -14.03
CA GLU A 29 15.24 9.69 -13.64
C GLU A 29 15.87 9.80 -12.25
N LYS A 30 15.79 8.76 -11.41
CA LYS A 30 16.31 8.70 -10.02
C LYS A 30 16.25 10.08 -9.33
N PRO A 31 15.07 10.70 -9.23
CA PRO A 31 14.95 12.09 -8.82
C PRO A 31 15.51 12.24 -7.40
N LYS A 32 16.57 13.05 -7.27
CA LYS A 32 17.13 13.40 -5.96
C LYS A 32 16.24 14.46 -5.32
N ILE A 33 15.63 14.12 -4.19
CA ILE A 33 14.87 15.08 -3.37
C ILE A 33 15.86 16.12 -2.85
N LYS A 34 15.80 17.35 -3.37
CA LYS A 34 16.57 18.47 -2.81
C LYS A 34 15.96 18.83 -1.45
N THR A 35 16.61 18.43 -0.37
CA THR A 35 16.28 18.95 0.96
C THR A 35 16.70 20.41 1.00
N LEU A 36 15.73 21.33 1.09
CA LEU A 36 16.04 22.74 1.35
C LEU A 36 16.77 22.82 2.69
N LYS A 37 18.05 23.18 2.64
CA LYS A 37 18.83 23.46 3.84
C LYS A 37 18.30 24.75 4.45
N ASN A 38 17.65 24.59 5.61
CA ASN A 38 17.62 25.50 6.75
C ASN A 38 17.39 26.99 6.42
N ASN A 39 16.15 27.44 6.61
CA ASN A 39 15.97 28.73 7.25
C ASN A 39 15.01 28.56 8.43
N THR A 40 15.55 28.83 9.61
CA THR A 40 14.90 28.83 10.91
C THR A 40 13.67 29.71 10.90
N GLN A 41 12.50 29.10 10.77
CA GLN A 41 11.33 29.55 11.50
C GLN A 41 10.82 28.33 12.25
N GLN A 42 10.76 28.46 13.57
CA GLN A 42 10.09 27.53 14.45
C GLN A 42 8.62 27.52 14.04
N GLN A 43 8.29 26.75 13.02
CA GLN A 43 6.93 26.33 12.82
C GLN A 43 6.67 25.40 13.99
N ASN A 44 5.80 25.83 14.89
CA ASN A 44 5.04 24.91 15.73
C ASN A 44 4.37 23.94 14.76
N THR A 45 5.10 22.91 14.37
CA THR A 45 4.51 21.73 13.78
C THR A 45 3.56 21.26 14.86
N PRO A 46 2.24 21.17 14.62
CA PRO A 46 1.51 20.15 15.33
C PRO A 46 2.36 18.90 15.11
N GLN A 47 2.90 18.36 16.17
CA GLN A 47 3.32 16.97 16.21
C GLN A 47 2.03 16.17 16.08
N GLU A 48 1.33 16.33 14.95
CA GLU A 48 0.22 15.52 14.50
C GLU A 48 0.89 14.19 14.25
N ASP A 49 0.84 13.41 15.32
CA ASP A 49 1.25 12.04 15.44
C ASP A 49 1.55 11.45 14.07
N SER A 50 2.83 11.15 13.79
CA SER A 50 3.20 10.25 12.70
C SER A 50 2.69 8.80 12.94
N LYS A 51 1.54 8.66 13.62
CA LYS A 51 0.71 7.49 13.55
C LYS A 51 0.24 7.39 12.10
N PRO A 52 0.51 6.26 11.42
CA PRO A 52 -0.05 6.06 10.10
C PRO A 52 -1.55 6.25 10.22
N SER A 53 -2.10 7.20 9.46
CA SER A 53 -3.52 7.51 9.52
C SER A 53 -4.30 6.22 9.26
N ASN A 54 -5.12 5.81 10.23
CA ASN A 54 -5.93 4.59 10.15
C ASN A 54 -6.81 4.57 8.88
N SER A 55 -7.01 5.73 8.26
CA SER A 55 -7.72 5.91 7.00
C SER A 55 -7.03 5.22 5.81
N LEU A 56 -5.69 5.09 5.78
CA LEU A 56 -4.94 4.54 4.63
C LEU A 56 -4.63 3.03 4.74
N MET A 57 -5.32 2.27 5.61
CA MET A 57 -5.06 0.82 5.69
C MET A 57 -5.72 0.07 4.52
N THR A 58 -4.90 -0.68 3.78
CA THR A 58 -5.29 -1.56 2.66
C THR A 58 -4.62 -2.93 2.80
N GLU A 59 -5.16 -3.96 2.16
CA GLU A 59 -4.58 -5.31 2.19
C GLU A 59 -3.11 -5.31 1.70
N THR A 60 -2.83 -4.56 0.63
CA THR A 60 -1.48 -4.39 0.09
C THR A 60 -0.55 -3.75 1.11
N LEU A 61 -1.00 -2.71 1.82
CA LEU A 61 -0.18 -2.06 2.84
C LEU A 61 0.16 -3.02 4.00
N ALA A 62 -0.80 -3.84 4.44
CA ALA A 62 -0.56 -4.87 5.45
C ALA A 62 0.48 -5.89 4.98
N LYS A 63 0.42 -6.32 3.71
CA LYS A 63 1.43 -7.21 3.10
C LYS A 63 2.81 -6.56 3.04
N VAL A 64 2.90 -5.28 2.64
CA VAL A 64 4.16 -4.52 2.62
C VAL A 64 4.77 -4.46 4.02
N TYR A 65 3.97 -4.25 5.07
CA TYR A 65 4.48 -4.29 6.45
C TYR A 65 5.04 -5.67 6.84
N LEU A 66 4.46 -6.77 6.37
CA LEU A 66 5.03 -8.11 6.59
C LEU A 66 6.35 -8.31 5.86
N GLN A 67 6.46 -7.86 4.61
CA GLN A 67 7.71 -7.91 3.84
C GLN A 67 8.83 -7.11 4.53
N GLN A 68 8.46 -5.98 5.13
CA GLN A 68 9.37 -5.14 5.91
C GLN A 68 9.65 -5.67 7.33
N LYS A 69 9.16 -6.88 7.68
CA LYS A 69 9.22 -7.48 9.03
C LYS A 69 8.62 -6.59 10.14
N ASN A 70 7.77 -5.64 9.78
CA ASN A 70 7.07 -4.78 10.73
C ASN A 70 5.73 -5.41 11.15
N TYR A 71 5.81 -6.47 11.94
CA TYR A 71 4.65 -7.28 12.29
C TYR A 71 3.60 -6.53 13.11
N LYS A 72 4.04 -5.64 14.02
CA LYS A 72 3.13 -4.82 14.84
C LYS A 72 2.21 -3.95 13.97
N LYS A 73 2.78 -3.28 12.96
CA LYS A 73 1.99 -2.46 12.01
C LYS A 73 1.11 -3.33 11.10
N ALA A 74 1.60 -4.50 10.67
CA ALA A 74 0.80 -5.42 9.87
C ALA A 74 -0.46 -5.90 10.63
N ILE A 75 -0.32 -6.28 11.90
CA ILE A 75 -1.45 -6.70 12.75
C ILE A 75 -2.45 -5.55 12.93
N GLN A 76 -1.96 -4.33 13.19
CA GLN A 76 -2.84 -3.16 13.29
C GLN A 76 -3.60 -2.88 11.99
N ALA A 77 -2.93 -2.98 10.83
CA ALA A 77 -3.56 -2.81 9.53
C ALA A 77 -4.68 -3.84 9.31
N TYR A 78 -4.45 -5.12 9.63
CA TYR A 78 -5.49 -6.16 9.53
C TYR A 78 -6.66 -5.90 10.49
N LYS A 79 -6.41 -5.46 11.72
CA LYS A 79 -7.48 -5.08 12.66
C LYS A 79 -8.35 -3.95 12.11
N ILE A 80 -7.74 -2.93 11.50
CA ILE A 80 -8.48 -1.83 10.87
C ILE A 80 -9.26 -2.32 9.65
N LEU A 81 -8.71 -3.24 8.86
CA LEU A 81 -9.39 -3.83 7.70
C LEU A 81 -10.61 -4.67 8.08
N ILE A 82 -10.60 -5.34 9.22
CA ILE A 82 -11.77 -6.04 9.78
C ILE A 82 -12.90 -5.04 10.05
N LEU A 83 -12.58 -3.91 10.68
CA LEU A 83 -13.57 -2.87 10.99
C LEU A 83 -14.14 -2.21 9.72
N LYS A 84 -13.30 -2.04 8.68
CA LYS A 84 -13.73 -1.47 7.40
C LYS A 84 -14.49 -2.44 6.50
N ASN A 85 -14.15 -3.73 6.54
CA ASN A 85 -14.69 -4.76 5.64
C ASN A 85 -15.10 -6.00 6.45
N PRO A 86 -16.21 -5.94 7.21
CA PRO A 86 -16.63 -7.03 8.09
C PRO A 86 -16.92 -8.33 7.34
N GLU A 87 -17.30 -8.27 6.06
CA GLU A 87 -17.53 -9.46 5.21
C GLU A 87 -16.26 -10.32 5.04
N LYS A 88 -15.09 -9.69 5.08
CA LYS A 88 -13.78 -10.38 4.99
C LYS A 88 -13.11 -10.53 6.36
N SER A 89 -13.84 -10.32 7.44
CA SER A 89 -13.30 -10.36 8.81
C SER A 89 -12.59 -11.67 9.13
N GLY A 90 -13.18 -12.81 8.76
CA GLY A 90 -12.58 -14.14 8.97
C GLY A 90 -11.22 -14.28 8.28
N PHE A 91 -11.12 -13.85 7.03
CA PHE A 91 -9.85 -13.85 6.28
C PHE A 91 -8.76 -13.04 6.99
N PHE A 92 -9.08 -11.82 7.44
CA PHE A 92 -8.09 -10.99 8.14
C PHE A 92 -7.73 -11.54 9.53
N ALA A 93 -8.66 -12.21 10.22
CA ALA A 93 -8.37 -12.88 11.48
C ALA A 93 -7.34 -14.02 11.28
N ASP A 94 -7.47 -14.79 10.21
CA ASP A 94 -6.51 -15.84 9.87
C ASP A 94 -5.14 -15.26 9.49
N GLN A 95 -5.10 -14.13 8.77
CA GLN A 95 -3.85 -13.42 8.49
C GLN A 95 -3.16 -12.97 9.79
N ILE A 96 -3.90 -12.44 10.77
CA ILE A 96 -3.33 -12.06 12.07
C ILE A 96 -2.71 -13.27 12.77
N ARG A 97 -3.42 -14.40 12.83
CA ARG A 97 -2.91 -15.64 13.44
C ARG A 97 -1.65 -16.15 12.76
N ALA A 98 -1.59 -16.07 11.42
CA ALA A 98 -0.40 -16.46 10.66
C ALA A 98 0.81 -15.57 11.01
N VAL A 99 0.59 -14.26 11.17
CA VAL A 99 1.63 -13.30 11.54
C VAL A 99 2.11 -13.54 12.97
N GLU A 100 1.20 -13.80 13.91
CA GLU A 100 1.55 -14.13 15.30
C GLU A 100 2.40 -15.41 15.39
N LYS A 101 2.03 -16.45 14.63
CA LYS A 101 2.86 -17.66 14.51
C LYS A 101 4.24 -17.35 13.95
N LEU A 102 4.31 -16.51 12.92
CA LEU A 102 5.58 -16.10 12.34
C LEU A 102 6.47 -15.37 13.35
N ILE A 103 5.92 -14.45 14.14
CA ILE A 103 6.66 -13.77 15.22
C ILE A 103 7.22 -14.81 16.19
N ASN A 104 6.40 -15.74 16.67
CA ASN A 104 6.83 -16.76 17.62
C ASN A 104 7.92 -17.68 17.05
N THR A 105 7.87 -18.01 15.75
CA THR A 105 8.92 -18.79 15.07
C THR A 105 10.20 -17.98 14.82
N GLN A 106 10.13 -16.65 14.63
CA GLN A 106 11.32 -15.82 14.40
C GLN A 106 12.07 -15.46 15.70
N GLU A 107 11.39 -15.48 16.84
CA GLU A 107 11.95 -15.16 18.16
C GLU A 107 12.46 -16.41 18.92
N SER A 108 12.40 -17.60 18.29
CA SER A 108 12.95 -18.87 18.82
C SER A 108 14.22 -19.27 18.09
#